data_AF-A0A8E0UZK2-F1
#
_entry.id   AF-A0A8E0UZK2-F1
#
_cell.length_a   1.000
_cell.length_b   1.000
_cell.length_c   1.000
_cell.angle_alpha   90.00
_cell.angle_beta   90.00
_cell.angle_gamma   90.00
#
_symmetry.space_group_name_H-M   'P 1'
#
loop_
_entity.id
_entity.type
_entity.pdbx_description
1 polymer ?
#
loop_
_entity_poly.entity_id
_entity_poly.type
_entity_poly.pdbx_seq_one_letter_code
_entity_poly.pdbx_strand_id
1 'polypeptide(L)'
;MDSPLLSPAKARQAAIQAKDWAYVNSWLSRQYSPNPVPNFERNEDTLRTLLALAAANDAADEEAALLHRAREEAIREFKAREEAGDKQKKELLDELELCLGENGKRDLDDLAETTAVLGALRTRTKDLGQSIIELTVEEFDAQEEISKIDMLQKHLEREVAALQERLDQLKSDPAFEVPADLPAQTAEWSRNTKILTGKLSEYQDRLATLGRNSSKGPTIEDLVIEETQISQLEDIIQSLDHRLKMFHDLPKDIQGARAQYRQLERELNQLIERRDSMFESLVEKR
;
A
#
# COMPACT_ATOMS: atom_id res chain seq x y z
N MET A 1 34.57 -20.30 5.17
CA MET A 1 33.16 -19.97 4.96
C MET A 1 33.08 -18.98 3.81
N ASP A 2 32.98 -19.56 2.63
CA ASP A 2 32.23 -19.14 1.44
C ASP A 2 32.48 -17.74 0.88
N SER A 3 33.54 -17.62 0.08
CA SER A 3 33.61 -16.64 -1.02
C SER A 3 32.60 -17.06 -2.09
N PRO A 4 31.45 -16.37 -2.27
CA PRO A 4 30.61 -16.65 -3.40
C PRO A 4 31.36 -16.17 -4.63
N LEU A 5 31.63 -17.09 -5.54
CA LEU A 5 32.22 -16.82 -6.85
C LEU A 5 31.34 -15.78 -7.57
N LEU A 6 31.70 -14.50 -7.44
CA LEU A 6 31.16 -13.44 -8.29
C LEU A 6 31.42 -13.87 -9.72
N SER A 7 30.35 -14.15 -10.46
CA SER A 7 30.40 -14.45 -11.88
C SER A 7 31.33 -13.43 -12.56
N PRO A 8 32.26 -13.84 -13.45
CA PRO A 8 33.20 -12.94 -14.12
C PRO A 8 32.52 -11.71 -14.76
N ALA A 9 31.26 -11.84 -15.18
CA ALA A 9 30.46 -10.73 -15.69
C ALA A 9 30.14 -9.67 -14.61
N LYS A 10 29.73 -10.09 -13.40
CA LYS A 10 29.46 -9.18 -12.28
C LYS A 10 30.73 -8.49 -11.77
N ALA A 11 31.85 -9.22 -11.73
CA ALA A 11 33.14 -8.67 -11.36
C ALA A 11 33.60 -7.58 -12.35
N ARG A 12 33.40 -7.79 -13.65
CA ARG A 12 33.70 -6.77 -14.68
C ARG A 12 32.81 -5.54 -14.55
N GLN A 13 31.51 -5.71 -14.32
CA GLN A 13 30.58 -4.58 -14.13
C GLN A 13 30.96 -3.75 -12.90
N ALA A 14 31.27 -4.39 -11.77
CA ALA A 14 31.74 -3.68 -10.58
C ALA A 14 33.05 -2.92 -10.81
N ALA A 15 33.99 -3.49 -11.59
CA ALA A 15 35.23 -2.82 -11.94
C ALA A 15 35.02 -1.59 -12.84
N ILE A 16 34.09 -1.66 -13.80
CA ILE A 16 33.71 -0.53 -14.65
C ILE A 16 33.07 0.58 -13.81
N GLN A 17 32.07 0.23 -12.98
CA GLN A 17 31.43 1.19 -12.09
C GLN A 17 32.43 1.85 -11.13
N ALA A 18 33.40 1.11 -10.60
CA ALA A 18 34.44 1.67 -9.74
C ALA A 18 35.34 2.68 -10.49
N LYS A 19 35.67 2.41 -11.76
CA LYS A 19 36.41 3.34 -12.61
C LYS A 19 35.61 4.62 -12.87
N ASP A 20 34.33 4.47 -13.19
CA ASP A 20 33.44 5.61 -13.47
C ASP A 20 33.28 6.49 -12.21
N TRP A 21 33.13 5.87 -11.03
CA TRP A 21 33.13 6.60 -9.76
C TRP A 21 34.45 7.32 -9.47
N ALA A 22 35.60 6.71 -9.80
CA ALA A 22 36.90 7.34 -9.63
C ALA A 22 37.04 8.59 -10.52
N TYR A 23 36.59 8.50 -11.78
CA TYR A 23 36.54 9.65 -12.69
C TYR A 23 35.64 10.76 -12.14
N VAL A 24 34.40 10.45 -11.74
CA VAL A 24 33.45 11.43 -11.17
C VAL A 24 34.03 12.09 -9.91
N ASN A 25 34.65 11.34 -9.00
CA ASN A 25 35.28 11.92 -7.80
C ASN A 25 36.41 12.89 -8.16
N SER A 26 37.25 12.54 -9.15
CA SER A 26 38.33 13.41 -9.61
C SER A 26 37.80 14.69 -10.25
N TRP A 27 36.75 14.57 -11.08
CA TRP A 27 36.08 15.70 -11.71
C TRP A 27 35.42 16.63 -10.68
N LEU A 28 34.67 16.08 -9.72
CA LEU A 28 34.08 16.84 -8.62
C LEU A 28 35.16 17.53 -7.77
N SER A 29 36.27 16.85 -7.47
CA SER A 29 37.36 17.47 -6.70
C SER A 29 37.99 18.68 -7.40
N ARG A 30 38.09 18.63 -8.74
CA ARG A 30 38.56 19.75 -9.56
C ARG A 30 37.56 20.90 -9.55
N GLN A 31 36.26 20.60 -9.66
CA GLN A 31 35.20 21.61 -9.72
C GLN A 31 34.97 22.34 -8.39
N TYR A 32 35.06 21.62 -7.26
CA TYR A 32 34.80 22.20 -5.94
C TYR A 32 36.05 22.77 -5.25
N SER A 33 37.25 22.53 -5.77
CA SER A 33 38.51 23.03 -5.18
C SER A 33 38.46 24.55 -4.94
N PRO A 34 38.79 25.04 -3.73
CA PRO A 34 39.40 24.34 -2.58
C PRO A 34 38.40 23.72 -1.58
N ASN A 35 37.09 23.85 -1.81
CA ASN A 35 36.06 23.36 -0.90
C ASN A 35 35.86 21.83 -1.03
N PRO A 36 35.45 21.14 0.05
CA PRO A 36 35.12 19.73 -0.04
C PRO A 36 33.85 19.52 -0.88
N VAL A 37 33.83 18.40 -1.62
CA VAL A 37 32.66 17.97 -2.39
C VAL A 37 31.51 17.69 -1.40
N PRO A 38 30.31 18.26 -1.61
CA PRO A 38 29.15 17.98 -0.78
C PRO A 38 28.80 16.49 -0.72
N ASN A 39 28.22 16.03 0.39
CA ASN A 39 27.76 14.65 0.49
C ASN A 39 26.53 14.43 -0.40
N PHE A 40 26.53 13.35 -1.16
CA PHE A 40 25.41 12.95 -2.02
C PHE A 40 25.22 11.43 -2.00
N GLU A 41 24.01 10.99 -2.36
CA GLU A 41 23.68 9.58 -2.45
C GLU A 41 24.42 8.92 -3.62
N ARG A 42 25.08 7.78 -3.39
CA ARG A 42 25.77 7.01 -4.44
C ARG A 42 24.86 5.89 -4.93
N ASN A 43 24.12 6.16 -5.98
CA ASN A 43 23.26 5.20 -6.67
C ASN A 43 23.59 5.17 -8.17
N GLU A 44 23.09 4.18 -8.92
CA GLU A 44 23.43 4.06 -10.36
C GLU A 44 22.89 5.24 -11.18
N ASP A 45 21.76 5.81 -10.76
CA ASP A 45 21.16 6.97 -11.42
C ASP A 45 22.01 8.23 -11.22
N THR A 46 22.52 8.48 -10.01
CA THR A 46 23.46 9.59 -9.74
C THR A 46 24.78 9.42 -10.47
N LEU A 47 25.30 8.19 -10.58
CA LEU A 47 26.49 7.95 -11.38
C LEU A 47 26.24 8.33 -12.85
N ARG A 48 25.11 7.90 -13.42
CA ARG A 48 24.76 8.20 -14.81
C ARG A 48 24.58 9.70 -15.05
N THR A 49 23.88 10.40 -14.17
CA THR A 49 23.67 11.85 -14.31
C THR A 49 24.97 12.63 -14.14
N LEU A 50 25.82 12.27 -13.17
CA LEU A 50 27.11 12.91 -12.96
C LEU A 50 28.08 12.67 -14.12
N LEU A 51 28.09 11.49 -14.72
CA LEU A 51 28.87 11.23 -15.94
C LEU A 51 28.38 12.05 -17.12
N ALA A 52 27.05 12.14 -17.32
CA ALA A 52 26.48 12.96 -18.37
C ALA A 52 26.81 14.44 -18.18
N LEU A 53 26.74 14.93 -16.93
CA LEU A 53 27.09 16.30 -16.59
C LEU A 53 28.57 16.59 -16.80
N ALA A 54 29.46 15.68 -16.38
CA ALA A 54 30.90 15.80 -16.60
C ALA A 54 31.23 15.86 -18.11
N ALA A 55 30.63 14.98 -18.91
CA ALA A 55 30.80 14.97 -20.36
C ALA A 55 30.27 16.25 -21.03
N ALA A 56 29.12 16.77 -20.58
CA ALA A 56 28.57 18.03 -21.08
C ALA A 56 29.45 19.23 -20.71
N ASN A 57 30.03 19.22 -19.51
CA ASN A 57 30.97 20.26 -19.06
C ASN A 57 32.27 20.21 -19.87
N ASP A 58 32.89 19.03 -20.02
CA ASP A 58 34.09 18.85 -20.83
C ASP A 58 33.85 19.29 -22.30
N ALA A 59 32.70 18.97 -22.87
CA ALA A 59 32.31 19.43 -24.21
C ALA A 59 32.17 20.96 -24.30
N ALA A 60 31.53 21.58 -23.31
CA ALA A 60 31.39 23.04 -23.25
C ALA A 60 32.75 23.74 -23.10
N ASP A 61 33.66 23.18 -22.28
CA ASP A 61 35.02 23.67 -22.11
C ASP A 61 35.82 23.55 -23.42
N GLU A 62 35.69 22.44 -24.15
CA GLU A 62 36.32 22.26 -25.47
C GLU A 62 35.79 23.26 -26.50
N GLU A 63 34.47 23.46 -26.58
CA GLU A 63 33.85 24.46 -27.47
C GLU A 63 34.33 25.88 -27.14
N ALA A 64 34.36 26.23 -25.85
CA ALA A 64 34.88 27.52 -25.40
C ALA A 64 36.35 27.72 -25.78
N ALA A 65 37.18 26.68 -25.64
CA ALA A 65 38.58 26.72 -26.04
C ALA A 65 38.75 26.87 -27.56
N LEU A 66 37.93 26.20 -28.37
CA LEU A 66 37.93 26.36 -29.83
C LEU A 66 37.52 27.76 -30.26
N LEU A 67 36.45 28.31 -29.67
CA LEU A 67 36.02 29.69 -29.93
C LEU A 67 37.10 30.70 -29.56
N HIS A 68 37.78 30.51 -28.43
CA HIS A 68 38.90 31.36 -28.04
C HIS A 68 40.05 31.32 -29.06
N ARG A 69 40.47 30.13 -29.50
CA ARG A 69 41.52 29.99 -30.52
C ARG A 69 41.13 30.63 -31.85
N ALA A 70 39.89 30.41 -32.30
CA ALA A 70 39.38 31.01 -33.53
C ALA A 70 39.37 32.56 -33.45
N ARG A 71 39.00 33.13 -32.29
CA ARG A 71 39.07 34.58 -32.05
C ARG A 71 40.51 35.09 -32.09
N GLU A 72 41.45 34.38 -31.45
CA GLU A 72 42.88 34.74 -31.48
C GLU A 72 43.48 34.69 -32.89
N GLU A 73 43.09 33.69 -33.69
CA GLU A 73 43.47 33.59 -35.11
C GLU A 73 42.92 34.75 -35.93
N ALA A 74 41.62 35.05 -35.81
CA ALA A 74 41.00 36.17 -36.50
C ALA A 74 41.69 37.50 -36.16
N ILE A 75 41.96 37.77 -34.87
CA ILE A 75 42.68 38.98 -34.44
C ILE A 75 44.09 39.04 -35.04
N ARG A 76 44.82 37.91 -35.06
CA ARG A 76 46.16 37.86 -35.68
C ARG A 76 46.11 38.17 -37.17
N GLU A 77 45.15 37.62 -37.90
CA GLU A 77 44.96 37.90 -39.33
C GLU A 77 44.62 39.36 -39.59
N PHE A 78 43.74 39.97 -38.78
CA PHE A 78 43.40 41.38 -38.90
C PHE A 78 44.62 42.28 -38.68
N LYS A 79 45.42 42.02 -37.63
CA LYS A 79 46.66 42.78 -37.36
C LYS A 79 47.67 42.64 -38.50
N ALA A 80 47.89 41.43 -39.00
CA ALA A 80 48.80 41.20 -40.13
C ALA A 80 48.34 41.95 -41.39
N ARG A 81 47.03 42.00 -41.66
CA ARG A 81 46.46 42.75 -42.79
C ARG A 81 46.60 44.26 -42.62
N GLU A 82 46.47 44.76 -41.39
CA GLU A 82 46.64 46.17 -41.06
C GLU A 82 48.11 46.61 -41.22
N GLU A 83 49.05 45.76 -40.82
CA GLU A 83 50.50 45.97 -40.99
C GLU A 83 50.91 45.94 -42.47
N ALA A 84 50.33 45.02 -43.26
CA ALA A 84 50.53 44.93 -44.70
C ALA A 84 49.79 46.02 -45.50
N GLY A 85 49.04 46.89 -44.82
CA GLY A 85 48.25 47.96 -45.42
C GLY A 85 49.10 48.97 -46.19
N ASP A 86 48.49 49.53 -47.24
CA ASP A 86 49.10 50.52 -48.12
C ASP A 86 49.40 51.82 -47.36
N LYS A 87 50.69 52.18 -47.25
CA LYS A 87 51.15 53.37 -46.53
C LYS A 87 50.53 54.66 -47.07
N GLN A 88 50.30 54.74 -48.38
CA GLN A 88 49.67 55.91 -49.00
C GLN A 88 48.22 56.11 -48.53
N LYS A 89 47.50 55.03 -48.25
CA LYS A 89 46.13 55.13 -47.70
C LYS A 89 46.14 55.65 -46.27
N LYS A 90 47.13 55.25 -45.46
CA LYS A 90 47.29 55.76 -44.09
C LYS A 90 47.59 57.26 -44.12
N GLU A 91 48.55 57.68 -44.94
CA GLU A 91 48.89 59.10 -45.12
C GLU A 91 47.68 59.95 -45.57
N LEU A 92 46.87 59.46 -46.52
CA LEU A 92 45.64 60.15 -46.95
C LEU A 92 44.58 60.25 -45.84
N LEU A 93 44.44 59.20 -45.02
CA LEU A 93 43.51 59.22 -43.89
C LEU A 93 43.99 60.19 -42.80
N ASP A 94 45.29 60.23 -42.53
CA ASP A 94 45.88 61.18 -41.57
C ASP A 94 45.65 62.63 -42.03
N GLU A 95 45.83 62.93 -43.33
CA GLU A 95 45.51 64.24 -43.90
C GLU A 95 44.02 64.60 -43.77
N LEU A 96 43.13 63.64 -44.03
CA LEU A 96 41.69 63.83 -43.86
C LEU A 96 41.31 64.08 -42.39
N GLU A 97 41.94 63.36 -41.46
CA GLU A 97 41.75 63.56 -40.02
C GLU A 97 42.23 64.94 -39.56
N LEU A 98 43.30 65.46 -40.14
CA LEU A 98 43.75 66.84 -39.89
C LEU A 98 42.78 67.89 -40.44
N CYS A 99 42.06 67.57 -41.51
CA CYS A 99 41.04 68.45 -42.09
C CYS A 99 39.69 68.40 -41.34
N LEU A 100 39.47 67.40 -40.48
CA LEU A 100 38.27 67.28 -39.67
C LEU A 100 38.33 68.24 -38.47
N GLY A 101 37.27 69.04 -38.29
CA GLY A 101 37.08 69.84 -37.08
C GLY A 101 36.82 68.97 -35.84
N GLU A 102 36.90 69.55 -34.65
CA GLU A 102 36.73 68.81 -33.37
C GLU A 102 35.42 68.01 -33.30
N ASN A 103 34.33 68.56 -33.82
CA ASN A 103 33.03 67.88 -33.87
C ASN A 103 33.07 66.64 -34.78
N GLY A 104 33.71 66.75 -35.96
CA GLY A 104 33.81 65.63 -36.89
C GLY A 104 34.68 64.48 -36.36
N LYS A 105 35.71 64.80 -35.56
CA LYS A 105 36.50 63.79 -34.85
C LYS A 105 35.67 63.08 -33.79
N ARG A 106 34.97 63.84 -32.95
CA ARG A 106 34.06 63.28 -31.93
C ARG A 106 32.98 62.40 -32.56
N ASP A 107 32.34 62.85 -33.63
CA ASP A 107 31.28 62.07 -34.29
C ASP A 107 31.81 60.73 -34.84
N LEU A 108 33.06 60.70 -35.33
CA LEU A 108 33.71 59.47 -35.81
C LEU A 108 34.13 58.55 -34.66
N ASP A 109 34.63 59.13 -33.56
CA ASP A 109 34.97 58.38 -32.33
C ASP A 109 33.71 57.75 -31.73
N ASP A 110 32.62 58.53 -31.59
CA ASP A 110 31.33 58.06 -31.09
C ASP A 110 30.76 56.97 -32.00
N LEU A 111 30.93 57.10 -33.32
CA LEU A 111 30.53 56.08 -34.27
C LEU A 111 31.38 54.80 -34.14
N ALA A 112 32.69 54.92 -33.96
CA ALA A 112 33.57 53.79 -33.74
C ALA A 112 33.22 53.07 -32.42
N GLU A 113 33.01 53.82 -31.35
CA GLU A 113 32.60 53.31 -30.04
C GLU A 113 31.25 52.57 -30.13
N THR A 114 30.24 53.19 -30.73
CA THR A 114 28.92 52.55 -30.90
C THR A 114 29.01 51.28 -31.74
N THR A 115 29.81 51.25 -32.81
CA THR A 115 30.00 50.03 -33.61
C THR A 115 30.70 48.92 -32.82
N ALA A 116 31.68 49.27 -31.98
CA ALA A 116 32.38 48.31 -31.13
C ALA A 116 31.47 47.75 -30.02
N VAL A 117 30.69 48.61 -29.37
CA VAL A 117 29.73 48.22 -28.32
C VAL A 117 28.63 47.32 -28.88
N LEU A 118 28.11 47.63 -30.06
CA LEU A 118 27.10 46.82 -30.74
C LEU A 118 27.67 45.53 -31.37
N GLY A 119 28.99 45.32 -31.31
CA GLY A 119 29.65 44.18 -31.95
C GLY A 119 29.51 44.17 -33.47
N ALA A 120 29.20 45.32 -34.09
CA ALA A 120 28.93 45.42 -35.51
C ALA A 120 30.23 45.50 -36.31
N LEU A 121 30.34 44.67 -37.35
CA LEU A 121 31.51 44.66 -38.24
C LEU A 121 31.57 45.85 -39.21
N ARG A 122 30.49 46.66 -39.27
CA ARG A 122 30.33 47.74 -40.25
C ARG A 122 29.66 48.96 -39.63
N THR A 123 30.06 50.11 -40.13
CA THR A 123 29.55 51.44 -39.75
C THR A 123 28.28 51.86 -40.48
N ARG A 124 27.60 50.93 -41.17
CA ARG A 124 26.38 51.25 -41.92
C ARG A 124 25.23 51.42 -40.94
N THR A 125 24.52 52.53 -41.05
CA THR A 125 23.39 52.87 -40.18
C THR A 125 22.30 51.79 -40.12
N LYS A 126 22.05 51.08 -41.22
CA LYS A 126 21.10 49.95 -41.27
C LYS A 126 21.57 48.77 -40.41
N ASP A 127 22.85 48.44 -40.50
CA ASP A 127 23.44 47.30 -39.79
C ASP A 127 23.42 47.61 -38.27
N LEU A 128 23.81 48.84 -37.88
CA LEU A 128 23.74 49.30 -36.49
C LEU A 128 22.30 49.35 -35.96
N GLY A 129 21.36 49.86 -36.76
CA GLY A 129 19.94 49.88 -36.38
C GLY A 129 19.36 48.48 -36.17
N GLN A 130 19.76 47.51 -36.99
CA GLN A 130 19.39 46.12 -36.81
C GLN A 130 19.97 45.54 -35.52
N SER A 131 21.27 45.75 -35.23
CA SER A 131 21.88 45.29 -33.98
C SER A 131 21.22 45.89 -32.74
N ILE A 132 20.82 47.16 -32.79
CA ILE A 132 20.06 47.78 -31.69
C ILE A 132 18.70 47.09 -31.51
N ILE A 133 17.98 46.82 -32.60
CA ILE A 133 16.68 46.13 -32.52
C ILE A 133 16.86 44.72 -31.96
N GLU A 134 17.86 43.97 -32.43
CA GLU A 134 18.18 42.62 -31.93
C GLU A 134 18.48 42.66 -30.43
N LEU A 135 19.34 43.58 -29.98
CA LEU A 135 19.64 43.76 -28.55
C LEU A 135 18.40 44.12 -27.73
N THR A 136 17.51 44.97 -28.25
CA THR A 136 16.26 45.29 -27.53
C THR A 136 15.34 44.07 -27.41
N VAL A 137 15.26 43.23 -28.45
CA VAL A 137 14.48 41.98 -28.39
C VAL A 137 15.09 41.03 -27.35
N GLU A 138 16.41 40.85 -27.37
CA GLU A 138 17.12 40.03 -26.38
C GLU A 138 16.93 40.55 -24.95
N GLU A 139 16.94 41.87 -24.75
CA GLU A 139 16.66 42.49 -23.45
C GLU A 139 15.24 42.17 -22.96
N PHE A 140 14.22 42.30 -23.82
CA PHE A 140 12.84 41.97 -23.47
C PHE A 140 12.67 40.48 -23.17
N ASP A 141 13.27 39.61 -23.97
CA ASP A 141 13.21 38.16 -23.77
C ASP A 141 13.87 37.76 -22.44
N ALA A 142 15.05 38.31 -22.15
CA ALA A 142 15.74 38.09 -20.88
C ALA A 142 14.92 38.60 -19.68
N GLN A 143 14.28 39.76 -19.81
CA GLN A 143 13.42 40.32 -18.76
C GLN A 143 12.17 39.45 -18.53
N GLU A 144 11.60 38.87 -19.60
CA GLU A 144 10.49 37.93 -19.50
C GLU A 144 10.92 36.65 -18.77
N GLU A 145 12.08 36.08 -19.13
CA GLU A 145 12.62 34.88 -18.48
C GLU A 145 12.94 35.13 -16.99
N ILE A 146 13.52 36.29 -16.64
CA ILE A 146 13.73 36.68 -15.24
C ILE A 146 12.39 36.74 -14.49
N SER A 147 11.36 37.31 -15.11
CA SER A 147 10.02 37.40 -14.50
C SER A 147 9.40 36.00 -14.27
N LYS A 148 9.59 35.07 -15.22
CA LYS A 148 9.17 33.67 -15.08
C LYS A 148 9.90 32.97 -13.93
N ILE A 149 11.22 33.14 -13.84
CA ILE A 149 12.05 32.57 -12.78
C ILE A 149 11.62 33.12 -11.41
N ASP A 150 11.39 34.42 -11.28
CA ASP A 150 10.92 35.03 -10.03
C ASP A 150 9.54 34.49 -9.61
N MET A 151 8.62 34.29 -10.55
CA MET A 151 7.34 33.64 -10.26
C MET A 151 7.50 32.20 -9.76
N LEU A 152 8.38 31.41 -10.40
CA LEU A 152 8.68 30.04 -9.99
C LEU A 152 9.36 30.00 -8.62
N GLN A 153 10.32 30.88 -8.37
CA GLN A 153 10.99 30.99 -7.08
C GLN A 153 9.99 31.29 -5.97
N LYS A 154 9.13 32.30 -6.15
CA LYS A 154 8.08 32.64 -5.18
C LYS A 154 7.10 31.49 -4.95
N HIS A 155 6.80 30.70 -5.98
CA HIS A 155 5.96 29.52 -5.83
C HIS A 155 6.66 28.45 -4.99
N LEU A 156 7.91 28.12 -5.31
CA LEU A 156 8.69 27.13 -4.56
C LEU A 156 8.89 27.55 -3.10
N GLU A 157 9.14 28.83 -2.83
CA GLU A 157 9.24 29.36 -1.46
C GLU A 157 7.94 29.15 -0.67
N ARG A 158 6.77 29.37 -1.29
CA ARG A 158 5.47 29.10 -0.66
C ARG A 158 5.26 27.62 -0.42
N GLU A 159 5.60 26.76 -1.38
CA GLU A 159 5.47 25.30 -1.22
C GLU A 159 6.38 24.78 -0.11
N VAL A 160 7.62 25.27 -0.03
CA VAL A 160 8.55 24.92 1.05
C VAL A 160 8.00 25.35 2.41
N ALA A 161 7.49 26.59 2.52
CA ALA A 161 6.89 27.07 3.75
C ALA A 161 5.65 26.23 4.16
N ALA A 162 4.78 25.89 3.20
CA ALA A 162 3.61 25.06 3.45
C ALA A 162 3.97 23.62 3.86
N LEU A 163 5.01 23.04 3.24
CA LEU A 163 5.51 21.72 3.61
C LEU A 163 6.16 21.72 4.99
N GLN A 164 6.90 22.78 5.34
CA GLN A 164 7.47 22.95 6.69
C GLN A 164 6.36 23.03 7.73
N GLU A 165 5.31 23.83 7.49
CA GLU A 165 4.16 23.93 8.40
C GLU A 165 3.47 22.57 8.58
N ARG A 166 3.23 21.83 7.50
CA ARG A 166 2.64 20.47 7.58
C ARG A 166 3.53 19.49 8.33
N LEU A 167 4.84 19.57 8.13
CA LEU A 167 5.81 18.73 8.80
C LEU A 167 5.83 19.04 10.31
N ASP A 168 5.78 20.32 10.68
CA ASP A 168 5.69 20.75 12.07
C ASP A 168 4.36 20.31 12.71
N GLN A 169 3.25 20.40 11.99
CA GLN A 169 1.95 19.85 12.43
C GLN A 169 2.04 18.35 12.69
N LEU A 170 2.60 17.57 11.76
CA LEU A 170 2.77 16.11 11.93
C LEU A 170 3.69 15.74 13.10
N LYS A 171 4.71 16.55 13.38
CA LYS A 171 5.63 16.32 14.51
C LYS A 171 5.06 16.75 15.86
N SER A 172 4.23 17.79 15.88
CA SER A 172 3.70 18.38 17.11
C SER A 172 2.34 17.81 17.51
N ASP A 173 1.62 17.16 16.59
CA ASP A 173 0.33 16.56 16.88
C ASP A 173 0.51 15.27 17.72
N PRO A 174 0.02 15.25 18.97
CA PRO A 174 0.16 14.11 19.87
C PRO A 174 -0.57 12.85 19.37
N ALA A 175 -1.42 12.95 18.35
CA ALA A 175 -2.04 11.79 17.71
C ALA A 175 -1.05 10.95 16.89
N PHE A 176 0.07 11.53 16.43
CA PHE A 176 1.11 10.84 15.66
C PHE A 176 2.32 10.42 16.50
N GLU A 177 2.38 10.80 17.77
CA GLU A 177 3.32 10.20 18.71
C GLU A 177 2.90 8.77 19.02
N VAL A 178 3.83 7.82 18.92
CA VAL A 178 3.58 6.42 19.32
C VAL A 178 3.36 6.42 20.83
N PRO A 179 2.17 6.05 21.34
CA PRO A 179 1.95 5.98 22.78
C PRO A 179 3.00 5.08 23.42
N ALA A 180 3.69 5.56 24.44
CA ALA A 180 4.78 4.83 25.11
C ALA A 180 4.34 3.44 25.62
N ASP A 181 3.03 3.26 25.86
CA ASP A 181 2.44 2.03 26.36
C ASP A 181 2.12 1.00 25.25
N LEU A 182 2.14 1.36 23.96
CA LEU A 182 1.81 0.43 22.86
C LEU A 182 2.69 -0.83 22.84
N PRO A 183 4.02 -0.76 23.03
CA PRO A 183 4.86 -1.96 23.11
C PRO A 183 4.49 -2.86 24.30
N ALA A 184 4.19 -2.26 25.46
CA ALA A 184 3.77 -2.98 26.66
C ALA A 184 2.42 -3.67 26.44
N GLN A 185 1.43 -2.95 25.90
CA GLN A 185 0.12 -3.50 25.55
C GLN A 185 0.27 -4.60 24.49
N THR A 186 1.06 -4.42 23.44
CA THR A 186 1.26 -5.46 22.41
C THR A 186 1.87 -6.73 23.01
N ALA A 187 2.81 -6.60 23.96
CA ALA A 187 3.38 -7.73 24.68
C ALA A 187 2.34 -8.45 25.56
N GLU A 188 1.49 -7.70 26.27
CA GLU A 188 0.40 -8.25 27.07
C GLU A 188 -0.64 -8.98 26.21
N TRP A 189 -1.06 -8.38 25.10
CA TRP A 189 -2.02 -8.98 24.16
C TRP A 189 -1.44 -10.23 23.51
N SER A 190 -0.15 -10.24 23.17
CA SER A 190 0.54 -11.44 22.68
C SER A 190 0.55 -12.56 23.73
N ARG A 191 0.83 -12.23 24.99
CA ARG A 191 0.80 -13.20 26.10
C ARG A 191 -0.61 -13.75 26.33
N ASN A 192 -1.61 -12.88 26.38
CA ASN A 192 -3.01 -13.27 26.57
C ASN A 192 -3.51 -14.14 25.41
N THR A 193 -3.13 -13.80 24.17
CA THR A 193 -3.46 -14.59 22.99
C THR A 193 -2.87 -16.00 23.08
N LYS A 194 -1.60 -16.14 23.52
CA LYS A 194 -0.96 -17.44 23.76
C LYS A 194 -1.69 -18.27 24.83
N ILE A 195 -2.12 -17.62 25.92
CA ILE A 195 -2.89 -18.30 26.98
C ILE A 195 -4.25 -18.76 26.46
N LEU A 196 -4.96 -17.91 25.71
CA LEU A 196 -6.28 -18.23 25.15
C LEU A 196 -6.19 -19.33 24.08
N THR A 197 -5.16 -19.32 23.23
CA THR A 197 -4.94 -20.42 22.27
C THR A 197 -4.65 -21.73 22.97
N GLY A 198 -3.84 -21.74 24.04
CA GLY A 198 -3.63 -22.93 24.88
C GLY A 198 -4.93 -23.45 25.49
N LYS A 199 -5.76 -22.56 26.07
CA LYS A 199 -7.08 -22.94 26.60
C LYS A 199 -8.02 -23.45 25.51
N LEU A 200 -7.98 -22.87 24.31
CA LEU A 200 -8.79 -23.31 23.18
C LEU A 200 -8.41 -24.73 22.76
N SER A 201 -7.11 -25.05 22.68
CA SER A 201 -6.67 -26.44 22.45
C SER A 201 -7.10 -27.37 23.59
N GLU A 202 -7.00 -26.95 24.85
CA GLU A 202 -7.49 -27.76 25.97
C GLU A 202 -9.00 -28.02 25.91
N TYR A 203 -9.81 -27.02 25.55
CA TYR A 203 -11.25 -27.19 25.38
C TYR A 203 -11.58 -28.06 24.16
N GLN A 204 -10.83 -27.95 23.07
CA GLN A 204 -10.95 -28.85 21.92
C GLN A 204 -10.62 -30.29 22.31
N ASP A 205 -9.57 -30.51 23.09
CA ASP A 205 -9.21 -31.85 23.59
C ASP A 205 -10.27 -32.39 24.56
N ARG A 206 -10.81 -31.54 25.44
CA ARG A 206 -11.94 -31.90 26.33
C ARG A 206 -13.20 -32.22 25.53
N LEU A 207 -13.53 -31.47 24.49
CA LEU A 207 -14.66 -31.76 23.60
C LEU A 207 -14.42 -33.04 22.80
N ALA A 208 -13.20 -33.28 22.33
CA ALA A 208 -12.87 -34.51 21.63
C ALA A 208 -12.96 -35.73 22.55
N THR A 209 -12.51 -35.62 23.80
CA THR A 209 -12.65 -36.68 24.82
C THR A 209 -14.10 -36.87 25.26
N LEU A 210 -14.86 -35.79 25.48
CA LEU A 210 -16.31 -35.86 25.74
C LEU A 210 -17.08 -36.43 24.55
N GLY A 211 -16.73 -36.08 23.32
CA GLY A 211 -17.34 -36.67 22.12
C GLY A 211 -16.98 -38.15 21.93
N ARG A 212 -15.81 -38.58 22.41
CA ARG A 212 -15.38 -39.98 22.40
C ARG A 212 -16.00 -40.80 23.54
N ASN A 213 -16.29 -40.16 24.67
CA ASN A 213 -16.95 -40.76 25.85
C ASN A 213 -18.47 -40.61 25.85
N SER A 214 -19.01 -39.73 25.01
CA SER A 214 -20.43 -39.66 24.68
C SER A 214 -20.74 -40.87 23.81
N SER A 215 -20.98 -42.02 24.46
CA SER A 215 -21.85 -43.04 23.86
C SER A 215 -23.05 -42.27 23.32
N LYS A 216 -23.33 -42.38 22.01
CA LYS A 216 -24.57 -41.86 21.42
C LYS A 216 -25.69 -42.15 22.41
N GLY A 217 -26.21 -41.11 23.06
CA GLY A 217 -27.41 -41.25 23.88
C GLY A 217 -28.50 -41.86 23.00
N PRO A 218 -29.50 -42.54 23.58
CA PRO A 218 -30.56 -43.16 22.79
C PRO A 218 -31.08 -42.14 21.79
N THR A 219 -31.02 -42.51 20.52
CA THR A 219 -31.48 -41.65 19.42
C THR A 219 -32.98 -41.47 19.60
N ILE A 220 -33.56 -40.38 19.12
CA ILE A 220 -35.03 -40.18 19.17
C ILE A 220 -35.76 -41.39 18.57
N GLU A 221 -35.16 -42.04 17.56
CA GLU A 221 -35.63 -43.29 16.97
C GLU A 221 -35.67 -44.46 17.97
N ASP A 222 -34.65 -44.60 18.83
CA ASP A 222 -34.60 -45.63 19.88
C ASP A 222 -35.69 -45.38 20.94
N LEU A 223 -35.94 -44.12 21.30
CA LEU A 223 -37.00 -43.74 22.22
C LEU A 223 -38.40 -44.02 21.66
N VAL A 224 -38.61 -43.82 20.35
CA VAL A 224 -39.87 -44.16 19.68
C VAL A 224 -40.08 -45.67 19.67
N ILE A 225 -39.03 -46.46 19.46
CA ILE A 225 -39.14 -47.93 19.54
C ILE A 225 -39.52 -48.35 20.97
N GLU A 226 -38.87 -47.81 22.00
CA GLU A 226 -39.23 -48.12 23.38
C GLU A 226 -40.65 -47.67 23.73
N GLU A 227 -41.11 -46.51 23.26
CA GLU A 227 -42.48 -46.01 23.47
C GLU A 227 -43.53 -46.95 22.84
N THR A 228 -43.26 -47.48 21.65
CA THR A 228 -44.16 -48.48 21.02
C THR A 228 -44.19 -49.80 21.80
N GLN A 229 -43.07 -50.23 22.37
CA GLN A 229 -43.02 -51.43 23.21
C GLN A 229 -43.78 -51.24 24.51
N ILE A 230 -43.69 -50.06 25.12
CA ILE A 230 -44.44 -49.71 26.33
C ILE A 230 -45.94 -49.69 26.01
N SER A 231 -46.35 -49.08 24.91
CA SER A 231 -47.76 -49.08 24.46
C SER A 231 -48.31 -50.50 24.27
N GLN A 232 -47.52 -51.40 23.65
CA GLN A 232 -47.90 -52.80 23.51
C GLN A 232 -48.04 -53.52 24.85
N LEU A 233 -47.15 -53.24 25.81
CA LEU A 233 -47.24 -53.79 27.16
C LEU A 233 -48.48 -53.27 27.91
N GLU A 234 -48.83 -52.00 27.73
CA GLU A 234 -50.05 -51.43 28.29
C GLU A 234 -51.30 -52.11 27.73
N ASP A 235 -51.38 -52.36 26.43
CA ASP A 235 -52.49 -53.10 25.81
C ASP A 235 -52.60 -54.52 26.39
N ILE A 236 -51.46 -55.21 26.58
CA ILE A 236 -51.42 -56.54 27.20
C ILE A 236 -51.93 -56.46 28.65
N ILE A 237 -51.48 -55.49 29.44
CA ILE A 237 -51.93 -55.29 30.82
C ILE A 237 -53.43 -55.00 30.86
N GLN A 238 -53.95 -54.16 29.98
CA GLN A 238 -55.39 -53.88 29.91
C GLN A 238 -56.20 -55.13 29.56
N SER A 239 -55.72 -55.96 28.64
CA SER A 239 -56.38 -57.23 28.30
C SER A 239 -56.39 -58.21 29.48
N LEU A 240 -55.30 -58.25 30.24
CA LEU A 240 -55.16 -59.09 31.44
C LEU A 240 -56.02 -58.56 32.59
N ASP A 241 -56.14 -57.24 32.75
CA ASP A 241 -57.00 -56.60 33.74
C ASP A 241 -58.48 -56.82 33.40
N HIS A 242 -58.87 -56.73 32.13
CA HIS A 242 -60.21 -57.10 31.69
C HIS A 242 -60.51 -58.58 31.99
N ARG A 243 -59.55 -59.47 31.73
CA ARG A 243 -59.67 -60.89 32.04
C ARG A 243 -59.74 -61.13 33.56
N LEU A 244 -58.99 -60.39 34.37
CA LEU A 244 -59.06 -60.43 35.84
C LEU A 244 -60.40 -59.91 36.38
N LYS A 245 -60.98 -58.86 35.78
CA LYS A 245 -62.31 -58.35 36.11
C LYS A 245 -63.40 -59.39 35.88
N MET A 246 -63.31 -60.18 34.80
CA MET A 246 -64.23 -61.29 34.54
C MET A 246 -64.15 -62.42 35.60
N PHE A 247 -63.01 -62.55 36.30
CA PHE A 247 -62.83 -63.50 37.39
C PHE A 247 -63.06 -62.88 38.78
N HIS A 248 -63.39 -61.59 38.87
CA HIS A 248 -63.52 -60.88 40.14
C HIS A 248 -64.88 -61.10 40.82
N ASP A 249 -65.90 -61.54 40.07
CA ASP A 249 -67.21 -61.93 40.59
C ASP A 249 -67.23 -63.36 41.17
N LEU A 250 -66.12 -64.10 41.06
CA LEU A 250 -65.93 -65.39 41.73
C LEU A 250 -65.23 -65.20 43.08
N PRO A 251 -65.80 -65.67 44.20
CA PRO A 251 -65.12 -65.63 45.49
C PRO A 251 -63.78 -66.38 45.44
N LYS A 252 -62.70 -65.72 45.85
CA LYS A 252 -61.32 -66.29 45.88
C LYS A 252 -61.13 -67.42 46.90
N ASP A 253 -62.20 -67.89 47.55
CA ASP A 253 -62.18 -68.89 48.61
C ASP A 253 -63.11 -70.07 48.28
N ILE A 254 -62.59 -71.29 48.37
CA ILE A 254 -63.29 -72.53 47.98
C ILE A 254 -64.55 -72.73 48.83
N GLN A 255 -64.52 -72.28 50.10
CA GLN A 255 -65.66 -72.35 51.00
C GLN A 255 -66.75 -71.33 50.62
N GLY A 256 -66.38 -70.14 50.14
CA GLY A 256 -67.31 -69.10 49.68
C GLY A 256 -67.99 -69.45 48.36
N ALA A 257 -67.25 -70.03 47.41
CA ALA A 257 -67.81 -70.54 46.15
C ALA A 257 -68.80 -71.70 46.39
N ARG A 258 -68.50 -72.60 47.35
CA ARG A 258 -69.44 -73.65 47.78
C ARG A 258 -70.68 -73.09 48.49
N ALA A 259 -70.58 -71.98 49.21
CA ALA A 259 -71.71 -71.33 49.85
C ALA A 259 -72.64 -70.67 48.83
N GLN A 260 -72.10 -69.95 47.85
CA GLN A 260 -72.89 -69.38 46.74
C GLN A 260 -73.50 -70.47 45.85
N TYR A 261 -72.76 -71.56 45.58
CA TYR A 261 -73.32 -72.72 44.90
C TYR A 261 -74.50 -73.33 45.67
N ARG A 262 -74.38 -73.54 46.98
CA ARG A 262 -75.50 -74.01 47.82
C ARG A 262 -76.65 -73.02 47.90
N GLN A 263 -76.39 -71.72 47.78
CA GLN A 263 -77.42 -70.68 47.78
C GLN A 263 -78.21 -70.70 46.47
N LEU A 264 -77.52 -70.80 45.33
CA LEU A 264 -78.13 -71.05 44.02
C LEU A 264 -78.85 -72.40 43.95
N GLU A 265 -78.32 -73.44 44.60
CA GLU A 265 -78.94 -74.77 44.69
C GLU A 265 -80.21 -74.74 45.56
N ARG A 266 -80.24 -73.90 46.62
CA ARG A 266 -81.47 -73.62 47.39
C ARG A 266 -82.48 -72.82 46.58
N GLU A 267 -82.05 -71.82 45.82
CA GLU A 267 -82.94 -71.06 44.91
C GLU A 267 -83.51 -71.97 43.81
N LEU A 268 -82.70 -72.87 43.26
CA LEU A 268 -83.15 -73.90 42.32
C LEU A 268 -84.17 -74.85 42.98
N ASN A 269 -83.88 -75.34 44.19
CA ASN A 269 -84.81 -76.21 44.92
C ASN A 269 -86.11 -75.49 45.32
N GLN A 270 -86.05 -74.21 45.66
CA GLN A 270 -87.26 -73.39 45.87
C GLN A 270 -88.05 -73.22 44.57
N LEU A 271 -87.40 -73.04 43.43
CA LEU A 271 -88.08 -73.00 42.12
C LEU A 271 -88.67 -74.37 41.75
N ILE A 272 -88.01 -75.47 42.14
CA ILE A 272 -88.51 -76.83 41.98
C ILE A 272 -89.72 -77.09 42.89
N GLU A 273 -89.67 -76.70 44.17
CA GLU A 273 -90.81 -76.78 45.09
C GLU A 273 -91.99 -75.90 44.62
N ARG A 274 -91.70 -74.71 44.06
CA ARG A 274 -92.73 -73.84 43.48
C ARG A 274 -93.33 -74.43 42.21
N ARG A 275 -92.54 -75.15 41.42
CA ARG A 275 -93.02 -75.93 40.27
C ARG A 275 -93.87 -77.10 40.75
N ASP A 276 -93.43 -77.82 41.78
CA ASP A 276 -94.10 -79.02 42.29
C ASP A 276 -95.39 -78.66 43.04
N SER A 277 -95.44 -77.53 43.76
CA SER A 277 -96.68 -77.00 44.34
C SER A 277 -97.66 -76.52 43.26
N MET A 278 -97.14 -75.92 42.17
CA MET A 278 -97.99 -75.60 41.01
C MET A 278 -98.49 -76.87 40.32
N PHE A 279 -97.69 -77.94 40.25
CA PHE A 279 -98.09 -79.25 39.74
C PHE A 279 -99.11 -79.96 40.63
N GLU A 280 -98.94 -79.98 41.95
CA GLU A 280 -99.92 -80.55 42.90
C GLU A 280 -101.26 -79.80 42.86
N SER A 281 -101.22 -78.46 42.76
CA SER A 281 -102.43 -77.64 42.58
C SER A 281 -103.16 -77.88 41.24
N LEU A 282 -102.49 -78.52 40.27
CA LEU A 282 -103.08 -78.98 39.01
C LEU A 282 -103.58 -80.43 39.08
N VAL A 283 -103.14 -81.23 40.05
CA VAL A 283 -103.51 -82.66 40.23
C VAL A 283 -104.69 -82.84 41.19
N GLU A 284 -104.91 -81.94 42.16
CA GLU A 284 -106.08 -81.94 43.06
C GLU A 284 -107.37 -81.34 42.45
N LYS A 285 -107.32 -80.88 41.19
CA LYS A 285 -108.49 -80.38 40.42
C LYS A 285 -108.95 -81.37 39.33
N ARG A 286 -109.08 -82.65 39.70
CA ARG A 286 -109.75 -83.65 38.87
C ARG A 286 -110.85 -84.38 39.64
#